data_AF-A0A7V2JYF8-F1
#
_entry.id   AF-A0A7V2JYF8-F1
#
_cell.length_a   1.000
_cell.length_b   1.000
_cell.length_c   1.000
_cell.angle_alpha   90.00
_cell.angle_beta   90.00
_cell.angle_gamma   90.00
#
_symmetry.space_group_name_H-M   'P 1'
#
loop_
_entity.id
_entity.type
_entity.pdbx_description
1 polymer ?
#
loop_
_entity_poly.entity_id
_entity_poly.type
_entity_poly.pdbx_seq_one_letter_code
_entity_poly.pdbx_strand_id
1 'polypeptide(L)' 'MIERYSLSPMRELWTLEAQYVRWLEVELAALAALEAHGDVPAGTYAAVRDRVHVNPDRI' A
#
# COMPACT_ATOMS: atom_id res chain seq x y z
N MET A 1 -6.92 1.27 -17.58
CA MET A 1 -8.28 1.04 -18.13
C MET A 1 -8.59 2.10 -19.17
N ILE A 2 -9.16 1.74 -20.34
CA ILE A 2 -9.43 2.72 -21.40
C ILE A 2 -10.59 3.61 -20.98
N GLU A 3 -10.35 4.92 -20.93
CA GLU A 3 -11.30 5.91 -20.40
C GLU A 3 -12.69 5.83 -21.07
N ARG A 4 -12.73 5.65 -22.40
CA ARG A 4 -13.96 5.56 -23.18
C ARG A 4 -14.94 4.47 -22.73
N TYR A 5 -14.45 3.37 -22.15
CA TYR A 5 -15.26 2.18 -21.85
C TYR A 5 -15.31 1.83 -20.36
N SER A 6 -14.76 2.68 -19.50
CA SER A 6 -14.60 2.36 -18.08
C SER A 6 -15.50 3.22 -17.22
N LEU A 7 -16.32 2.59 -16.37
CA LEU A 7 -17.05 3.28 -15.31
C LEU A 7 -16.07 3.77 -14.24
N SER A 8 -16.39 4.88 -13.58
CA SER A 8 -15.52 5.52 -12.58
C SER A 8 -14.98 4.54 -11.52
N PRO A 9 -15.82 3.70 -10.88
CA PRO A 9 -15.33 2.76 -9.85
C PRO A 9 -14.31 1.76 -10.39
N MET A 10 -14.46 1.33 -11.65
CA MET A 10 -13.49 0.40 -12.25
C MET A 10 -12.21 1.14 -12.62
N ARG A 11 -12.28 2.35 -13.17
CA ARG A 11 -11.11 3.13 -13.58
C ARG A 11 -10.22 3.49 -12.39
N GLU A 12 -10.82 3.89 -11.27
CA GLU A 12 -10.13 4.33 -10.06
C GLU A 12 -9.23 3.23 -9.46
N LEU A 13 -9.67 1.97 -9.52
CA LEU A 13 -8.90 0.80 -9.05
C LEU A 13 -7.58 0.59 -9.82
N TRP A 14 -7.48 1.11 -11.04
CA TRP A 14 -6.32 0.93 -11.92
C TRP A 14 -5.45 2.18 -12.03
N THR A 15 -5.63 3.16 -11.14
CA THR A 15 -4.70 4.27 -11.00
C THR A 15 -3.40 3.83 -10.33
N LEU A 16 -2.30 4.53 -10.59
CA LEU A 16 -1.02 4.26 -9.92
C LEU A 16 -1.13 4.47 -8.41
N GLU A 17 -1.88 5.49 -7.98
CA GLU A 17 -2.17 5.73 -6.57
C GLU A 17 -2.83 4.51 -5.91
N ALA A 18 -3.92 3.99 -6.49
CA ALA A 18 -4.60 2.81 -5.97
C ALA A 18 -3.68 1.58 -5.95
N GLN A 19 -2.85 1.40 -6.99
CA GLN A 19 -1.86 0.32 -7.03
C GLN A 19 -0.84 0.43 -5.89
N TYR A 20 -0.25 1.60 -5.67
CA TYR A 20 0.75 1.81 -4.63
C TYR A 20 0.17 1.73 -3.23
N VAL A 21 -1.05 2.22 -3.00
CA VAL A 21 -1.77 2.02 -1.74
C VAL A 21 -1.94 0.52 -1.48
N ARG A 22 -2.36 -0.24 -2.49
CA ARG A 22 -2.53 -1.69 -2.36
C ARG A 22 -1.21 -2.42 -2.10
N TRP A 23 -0.12 -2.00 -2.71
CA TRP A 23 1.21 -2.56 -2.42
C TRP A 23 1.63 -2.26 -0.99
N LEU A 24 1.46 -1.02 -0.52
CA LEU A 24 1.77 -0.65 0.87
C LEU A 24 0.97 -1.49 1.87
N GLU A 25 -0.31 -1.77 1.60
CA GLU A 25 -1.12 -2.67 2.44
C GLU A 25 -0.52 -4.08 2.54
N VAL A 26 -0.04 -4.64 1.42
CA VAL A 26 0.60 -5.96 1.39
C VAL A 26 1.93 -5.97 2.14
N GLU A 27 2.77 -4.96 1.91
CA GLU A 27 4.06 -4.81 2.59
C GLU A 27 3.88 -4.64 4.11
N LEU A 28 2.89 -3.86 4.53
CA LEU A 28 2.55 -3.71 5.96
C LEU A 28 2.07 -5.03 6.57
N ALA A 29 1.30 -5.83 5.83
CA ALA A 29 0.88 -7.16 6.30
C ALA A 29 2.08 -8.12 6.42
N ALA A 30 3.01 -8.09 5.47
CA ALA A 30 4.25 -8.86 5.55
C ALA A 30 5.11 -8.41 6.73
N LEU A 31 5.26 -7.09 6.94
CA LEU A 31 5.99 -6.51 8.06
C LEU A 31 5.40 -6.93 9.41
N ALA A 32 4.07 -6.93 9.54
CA ALA A 32 3.40 -7.40 10.75
C ALA A 32 3.68 -8.88 11.03
N ALA A 33 3.72 -9.72 9.98
CA ALA A 33 4.08 -11.13 10.12
C ALA A 33 5.54 -11.31 10.54
N LEU A 34 6.47 -10.57 9.93
CA LEU A 34 7.89 -10.60 10.29
C LEU A 34 8.14 -10.15 11.73
N GLU A 35 7.42 -9.13 12.19
CA GLU A 35 7.45 -8.69 13.60
C GLU A 35 6.94 -9.79 14.54
N ALA A 36 5.84 -10.47 14.18
CA ALA A 36 5.31 -11.59 14.94
C ALA A 36 6.26 -12.81 14.97
N HIS A 37 7.06 -13.00 13.91
CA HIS A 37 8.09 -14.04 13.83
C HIS A 37 9.39 -13.66 14.55
N GLY A 38 9.57 -12.40 14.94
CA GLY A 38 10.76 -11.91 15.65
C GLY A 38 11.93 -11.53 14.75
N ASP A 39 11.74 -11.51 13.43
CA ASP A 39 12.77 -11.09 12.46
C ASP A 39 12.96 -9.56 12.45
N VAL A 40 11.97 -8.82 12.95
CA VAL A 40 11.94 -7.36 13.00
C VAL A 40 11.59 -6.90 14.43
N PRO A 41 12.16 -5.78 14.92
CA PRO A 41 11.83 -5.26 16.25
C PRO A 41 10.33 -4.96 16.43
N ALA A 42 9.82 -5.27 17.62
CA ALA A 42 8.45 -4.93 18.00
C ALA A 42 8.18 -3.42 17.89
N GLY A 43 7.00 -3.07 17.38
CA GLY A 43 6.57 -1.69 17.10
C GLY A 43 6.98 -1.16 15.74
N THR A 44 7.74 -1.92 14.93
CA THR A 44 8.14 -1.48 13.59
C THR A 44 6.95 -1.34 12.66
N TYR A 45 6.02 -2.31 12.67
CA TYR A 45 4.78 -2.23 11.91
C TYR A 45 3.99 -0.95 12.23
N ALA A 46 3.79 -0.68 13.53
CA ALA A 46 3.02 0.49 13.97
C ALA A 46 3.72 1.80 13.56
N ALA A 47 5.04 1.88 13.74
CA ALA A 47 5.81 3.07 13.37
C ALA A 47 5.79 3.35 11.85
N VAL A 48 5.85 2.31 11.02
CA VAL A 48 5.79 2.44 9.56
C VAL A 48 4.38 2.80 9.11
N ARG A 49 3.35 2.10 9.62
CA ARG A 49 1.94 2.36 9.29
C ARG A 49 1.53 3.81 9.56
N ASP A 50 1.99 4.38 10.67
CA ASP A 50 1.57 5.73 11.09
C ASP A 50 2.32 6.86 10.36
N ARG A 51 3.45 6.56 9.70
CA ARG A 51 4.29 7.58 9.03
C ARG A 51 4.24 7.54 7.51
N VAL A 52 3.97 6.38 6.92
CA VAL A 52 4.09 6.20 5.47
C VAL A 52 2.81 6.59 4.77
N HIS A 53 2.93 7.53 3.83
CA HIS A 53 1.88 7.93 2.91
C HIS A 53 2.36 7.75 1.49
N VAL A 54 1.50 7.20 0.63
CA VAL A 54 1.79 7.04 -0.79
C VAL A 54 1.75 8.40 -1.46
N ASN A 55 2.81 8.74 -2.19
CA ASN A 55 2.85 9.90 -3.07
C ASN A 55 3.37 9.45 -4.44
N PRO A 56 2.49 9.28 -5.44
CA PRO A 56 2.88 8.80 -6.76
C PRO A 56 3.92 9.70 -7.47
N ASP A 57 4.00 10.99 -7.15
CA ASP A 57 4.93 11.94 -7.79
C ASP A 57 6.35 11.88 -7.19
N ARG A 58 6.54 11.13 -6.10
CA ARG A 58 7.81 11.05 -5.36
C ARG A 58 8.43 9.65 -5.38
N ILE A 59 7.83 8.71 -6.10
CA ILE A 59 8.26 7.32 -6.26
C ILE A 59 8.77 7.16 -7.69
#